data_AF-A0A7S2GIC3-F1
#
_entry.id   AF-A0A7S2GIC3-F1
#
_cell.length_a   1.000
_cell.length_b   1.000
_cell.length_c   1.000
_cell.angle_alpha   90.00
_cell.angle_beta   90.00
_cell.angle_gamma   90.00
#
_symmetry.space_group_name_H-M   'P 1'
#
loop_
_entity.id
_entity.type
_entity.pdbx_description
1 polymer ?
#
loop_
_entity_poly.entity_id
_entity_poly.type
_entity_poly.pdbx_seq_one_letter_code
_entity_poly.pdbx_strand_id
1 'polypeptide(L)'
;MVVAALFHDIGEVFSPGNHGSIASALLRPFVSPVIYWVLDKHEIFQGYYYFHHVGGDRHQRDVFKDHPYYQETVDFCHRWDQSSFDMGYPSMNESEFLPLVYEVFSTPAYMFDADNPKKMASFANL
;
A
#
# COMPACT_ATOMS: atom_id res chain seq x y z
N MET A 1 -4.16 8.18 -1.41
CA MET A 1 -4.81 6.86 -1.21
C MET A 1 -5.18 6.18 -2.52
N VAL A 2 -5.79 6.85 -3.50
CA VAL A 2 -6.19 6.23 -4.79
C VAL A 2 -5.06 5.43 -5.47
N VAL A 3 -3.89 6.03 -5.69
CA VAL A 3 -2.74 5.33 -6.29
C VAL A 3 -2.22 4.19 -5.40
N ALA A 4 -2.27 4.34 -4.07
CA ALA A 4 -1.89 3.26 -3.16
C ALA A 4 -2.84 2.07 -3.28
N ALA A 5 -4.16 2.31 -3.35
CA ALA A 5 -5.15 1.27 -3.60
C ALA A 5 -4.96 0.61 -4.97
N LEU A 6 -4.62 1.36 -6.02
CA LEU A 6 -4.34 0.79 -7.33
C LEU A 6 -3.09 -0.13 -7.34
N PHE A 7 -2.11 0.13 -6.46
CA PHE A 7 -0.81 -0.54 -6.47
C PHE A 7 -0.59 -1.52 -5.30
N HIS A 8 -1.51 -1.66 -4.34
CA HIS A 8 -1.26 -2.39 -3.09
C HIS A 8 -0.79 -3.84 -3.30
N ASP A 9 -1.37 -4.53 -4.29
CA ASP A 9 -1.04 -5.91 -4.66
C ASP A 9 -0.02 -6.05 -5.80
N ILE A 10 0.59 -4.95 -6.28
CA ILE A 10 1.56 -5.04 -7.39
C ILE A 10 2.75 -5.97 -7.08
N GLY A 11 3.03 -6.18 -5.78
CA GLY A 11 4.04 -7.11 -5.29
C GLY A 11 3.70 -8.59 -5.46
N GLU A 12 2.42 -8.96 -5.64
CA GLU A 12 1.98 -10.36 -5.68
C GLU A 12 2.63 -11.12 -6.85
N VAL A 13 2.82 -10.44 -7.98
CA VAL A 13 3.47 -11.00 -9.17
C VAL A 13 4.89 -11.47 -8.88
N PHE A 14 5.57 -10.85 -7.92
CA PHE A 14 6.95 -11.17 -7.56
C PHE A 14 7.02 -12.14 -6.38
N SER A 15 6.23 -11.89 -5.33
CA SER A 15 6.24 -12.70 -4.12
C SER A 15 4.97 -12.46 -3.30
N PRO A 16 4.01 -13.40 -3.34
CA PRO A 16 2.79 -13.31 -2.53
C PRO A 16 3.05 -13.23 -1.02
N GLY A 17 4.18 -13.79 -0.54
CA GLY A 17 4.48 -13.86 0.89
C GLY A 17 5.01 -12.56 1.53
N ASN A 18 5.28 -11.51 0.74
CA ASN A 18 5.70 -10.20 1.23
C ASN A 18 5.35 -9.08 0.24
N HIS A 19 4.22 -9.23 -0.47
CA HIS A 19 3.84 -8.35 -1.56
C HIS A 19 3.61 -6.92 -1.07
N GLY A 20 3.06 -6.75 0.13
CA GLY A 20 2.91 -5.44 0.77
C GLY A 20 4.25 -4.72 0.94
N SER A 21 5.30 -5.42 1.35
CA SER A 21 6.65 -4.84 1.47
C SER A 21 7.27 -4.45 0.13
N ILE A 22 6.95 -5.18 -0.95
CA ILE A 22 7.40 -4.83 -2.30
C ILE A 22 6.68 -3.57 -2.79
N ALA A 23 5.35 -3.53 -2.66
CA ALA A 23 4.55 -2.37 -3.05
C ALA A 23 4.93 -1.12 -2.25
N SER A 24 5.14 -1.27 -0.93
CA SER A 24 5.54 -0.18 -0.05
C SER A 24 6.92 0.34 -0.40
N ALA A 25 7.88 -0.53 -0.71
CA ALA A 25 9.22 -0.14 -1.13
C ALA A 25 9.25 0.59 -2.47
N LEU A 26 8.44 0.15 -3.44
CA LEU A 26 8.29 0.79 -4.75
C LEU A 26 7.77 2.22 -4.62
N LEU A 27 6.70 2.42 -3.84
CA LEU A 27 6.05 3.72 -3.69
C LEU A 27 6.70 4.61 -2.64
N ARG A 28 7.56 4.05 -1.78
CA ARG A 28 8.25 4.74 -0.68
C ARG A 28 8.75 6.15 -1.02
N PRO A 29 9.38 6.40 -2.19
CA PRO A 29 9.94 7.72 -2.48
C PRO A 29 8.88 8.81 -2.72
N PHE A 30 7.64 8.42 -3.02
CA PHE A 30 6.60 9.30 -3.55
C PHE A 30 5.43 9.49 -2.58
N VAL A 31 5.41 8.75 -1.47
CA VAL A 31 4.25 8.68 -0.57
C VAL A 31 4.63 9.01 0.87
N SER A 32 3.63 9.48 1.63
CA SER A 32 3.81 9.81 3.04
C SER A 32 4.03 8.55 3.91
N PRO A 33 4.56 8.69 5.14
CA PRO A 33 4.77 7.57 6.06
C PRO A 33 3.53 6.73 6.33
N VAL A 34 2.34 7.35 6.39
CA VAL A 34 1.07 6.64 6.58
C VAL A 34 0.74 5.74 5.37
N ILE A 35 0.94 6.21 4.13
CA ILE A 35 0.68 5.41 2.94
C ILE A 35 1.70 4.28 2.81
N TYR A 36 2.97 4.56 3.10
CA TYR A 36 4.00 3.54 3.17
C TYR A 36 3.63 2.43 4.17
N TRP A 37 3.19 2.80 5.37
CA TRP A 37 2.74 1.85 6.39
C TRP A 37 1.53 1.04 5.96
N VAL A 38 0.51 1.69 5.40
CA VAL A 38 -0.70 1.01 4.91
C VAL A 38 -0.30 -0.04 3.88
N LEU A 39 0.51 0.30 2.88
CA LEU A 39 0.98 -0.65 1.87
C LEU A 39 1.80 -1.79 2.48
N ASP A 40 2.72 -1.48 3.40
CA ASP A 40 3.58 -2.51 4.00
C ASP A 40 2.81 -3.50 4.87
N LYS A 41 1.71 -3.07 5.48
CA LYS A 41 0.94 -3.85 6.45
C LYS A 41 -0.42 -4.33 5.94
N HIS A 42 -0.89 -3.93 4.76
CA HIS A 42 -2.25 -4.26 4.35
C HIS A 42 -2.50 -5.77 4.33
N GLU A 43 -1.55 -6.58 3.88
CA GLU A 43 -1.68 -8.05 3.77
C GLU A 43 -2.07 -8.72 5.12
N ILE A 44 -1.48 -8.29 6.24
CA ILE A 44 -1.81 -8.84 7.57
C ILE A 44 -3.14 -8.27 8.12
N PHE A 45 -3.53 -7.06 7.70
CA PHE A 45 -4.79 -6.43 8.09
C PHE A 45 -5.99 -6.97 7.28
N GLN A 46 -5.80 -7.24 5.99
CA GLN A 46 -6.74 -7.93 5.10
C GLN A 46 -7.04 -9.34 5.63
N GLY A 47 -6.04 -10.00 6.23
CA GLY A 47 -6.18 -11.28 6.92
C GLY A 47 -7.34 -11.34 7.93
N TYR A 48 -7.78 -10.20 8.50
CA TYR A 48 -8.97 -10.13 9.36
C TYR A 48 -10.24 -10.68 8.70
N TYR A 49 -10.32 -10.61 7.37
CA TYR A 49 -11.46 -11.02 6.58
C TYR A 49 -11.41 -12.48 6.12
N TYR A 50 -10.23 -13.12 6.05
CA TYR A 50 -10.13 -14.47 5.48
C TYR A 50 -9.23 -15.47 6.23
N PHE A 51 -8.32 -15.06 7.11
CA PHE A 51 -7.41 -16.00 7.79
C PHE A 51 -8.17 -17.10 8.55
N HIS A 52 -9.26 -16.75 9.22
CA HIS A 52 -10.12 -17.71 9.92
C HIS A 52 -10.80 -18.76 9.01
N HIS A 53 -10.85 -18.54 7.69
CA HIS A 53 -11.32 -19.53 6.71
C HIS A 53 -10.22 -20.50 6.26
N VAL A 54 -8.95 -20.16 6.49
CA VAL A 54 -7.77 -20.98 6.11
C VAL A 54 -6.99 -21.49 7.33
N GLY A 55 -7.58 -21.44 8.52
CA GLY A 55 -6.98 -21.93 9.77
C GLY A 55 -5.98 -20.97 10.42
N GLY A 56 -5.88 -19.74 9.94
CA GLY A 56 -5.09 -18.66 10.54
C GLY A 56 -5.86 -17.83 11.55
N ASP A 57 -5.15 -16.96 12.27
CA ASP A 57 -5.73 -16.04 13.25
C ASP A 57 -6.13 -14.72 12.59
N ARG A 58 -7.43 -14.45 12.49
CA ARG A 58 -7.94 -13.17 11.95
C ARG A 58 -7.49 -11.95 12.77
N HIS A 59 -7.12 -12.12 14.04
CA HIS A 59 -6.67 -11.04 14.93
C HIS A 59 -5.16 -10.79 14.86
N GLN A 60 -4.45 -11.42 13.93
CA GLN A 60 -3.00 -11.26 13.80
C GLN A 60 -2.56 -9.79 13.61
N ARG A 61 -3.42 -8.93 13.04
CA ARG A 61 -3.19 -7.48 12.95
C ARG A 61 -3.07 -6.77 14.32
N ASP A 62 -3.62 -7.34 15.39
CA ASP A 62 -3.71 -6.69 16.71
C ASP A 62 -2.33 -6.51 17.37
N VAL A 63 -1.27 -7.15 16.84
CA VAL A 63 0.12 -6.86 17.21
C VAL A 63 0.52 -5.41 16.93
N PHE A 64 -0.23 -4.72 16.07
CA PHE A 64 -0.02 -3.31 15.70
C PHE A 64 -1.06 -2.36 16.31
N LYS A 65 -1.94 -2.81 17.21
CA LYS A 65 -3.10 -2.02 17.71
C LYS A 65 -2.74 -0.65 18.29
N ASP A 66 -1.53 -0.50 18.83
CA ASP A 66 -1.05 0.72 19.47
C ASP A 66 -0.27 1.63 18.49
N HIS A 67 -0.13 1.22 17.21
CA HIS A 67 0.55 2.01 16.19
C HIS A 67 -0.35 3.16 15.71
N PRO A 68 0.16 4.39 15.51
CA PRO A 68 -0.65 5.55 15.13
C PRO A 68 -1.39 5.40 13.79
N TYR A 69 -0.94 4.49 12.92
CA TYR A 69 -1.54 4.23 11.61
C TYR A 69 -2.38 2.94 11.56
N TYR A 70 -2.67 2.34 12.72
CA TYR A 70 -3.47 1.12 12.78
C TYR A 70 -4.85 1.30 12.15
N GLN A 71 -5.56 2.38 12.54
CA GLN A 71 -6.92 2.61 12.07
C GLN A 71 -6.94 2.92 10.57
N GLU A 72 -5.96 3.65 10.05
CA GLU A 72 -5.83 3.93 8.62
C GLU A 72 -5.66 2.64 7.80
N THR A 73 -4.91 1.66 8.30
CA THR A 73 -4.79 0.36 7.62
C THR A 73 -6.08 -0.46 7.74
N VAL A 74 -6.78 -0.43 8.89
CA VAL A 74 -8.11 -1.06 9.02
C VAL A 74 -9.09 -0.47 8.01
N ASP A 75 -9.16 0.85 7.93
CA ASP A 75 -10.07 1.57 7.04
C ASP A 75 -9.73 1.33 5.57
N PHE A 76 -8.45 1.28 5.22
CA PHE A 76 -7.99 0.91 3.89
C PHE A 76 -8.49 -0.50 3.51
N CYS A 77 -8.22 -1.49 4.37
CA CYS A 77 -8.60 -2.86 4.08
C CYS A 77 -10.12 -3.04 4.00
N HIS A 78 -10.87 -2.33 4.84
CA HIS A 78 -12.33 -2.37 4.85
C HIS A 78 -12.96 -1.74 3.60
N ARG A 79 -12.43 -0.60 3.15
CA ARG A 79 -13.07 0.22 2.12
C ARG A 79 -12.63 -0.13 0.71
N TRP A 80 -11.39 -0.59 0.53
CA TRP A 80 -10.76 -0.66 -0.80
C TRP A 80 -10.18 -2.02 -1.15
N ASP A 81 -9.67 -2.77 -0.17
CA ASP A 81 -9.01 -4.05 -0.41
C ASP A 81 -10.04 -5.19 -0.43
N GLN A 82 -10.55 -5.59 0.73
CA GLN A 82 -11.46 -6.73 0.86
C GLN A 82 -12.79 -6.55 0.11
N SER A 83 -13.22 -5.32 -0.12
CA SER A 83 -14.48 -5.04 -0.82
C SER A 83 -14.40 -5.19 -2.35
N SER A 84 -13.22 -5.46 -2.90
CA SER A 84 -12.95 -5.35 -4.35
C SER A 84 -12.88 -6.70 -5.09
N PHE A 85 -13.53 -7.74 -4.55
CA PHE A 85 -13.55 -9.09 -5.14
C PHE A 85 -14.83 -9.40 -5.96
N ASP A 86 -15.69 -8.42 -6.22
CA ASP A 86 -16.88 -8.59 -7.07
C ASP A 86 -16.53 -8.49 -8.57
N MET A 87 -16.55 -9.63 -9.27
CA MET A 87 -16.31 -9.70 -10.72
C MET A 87 -17.33 -8.91 -11.56
N GLY A 88 -18.52 -8.63 -11.02
CA GLY A 88 -19.57 -7.88 -11.71
C GLY A 88 -19.52 -6.36 -11.48
N TYR A 89 -18.59 -5.87 -10.64
CA TYR A 89 -18.49 -4.45 -10.33
C TYR A 89 -18.01 -3.65 -11.56
N PRO A 90 -18.70 -2.56 -11.94
CA PRO A 90 -18.24 -1.71 -13.03
C PRO A 90 -17.00 -0.91 -12.59
N SER A 91 -15.83 -1.40 -13.01
CA SER A 91 -14.54 -0.76 -12.76
C SER A 91 -14.15 0.22 -13.86
N MET A 92 -13.46 1.29 -13.47
CA MET A 92 -12.76 2.18 -14.40
C MET A 92 -11.58 1.43 -15.05
N ASN A 93 -11.20 1.84 -16.25
CA ASN A 93 -10.01 1.32 -16.92
C ASN A 93 -8.74 1.86 -16.25
N GLU A 94 -7.66 1.10 -16.33
CA GLU A 94 -6.35 1.48 -15.80
C GLU A 94 -5.84 2.81 -16.38
N SER A 95 -6.17 3.08 -17.66
CA SER A 95 -5.79 4.30 -18.36
C SER A 95 -6.39 5.57 -17.74
N GLU A 96 -7.53 5.45 -17.09
CA GLU A 96 -8.23 6.57 -16.44
C GLU A 96 -7.52 7.01 -15.14
N PHE A 97 -6.70 6.14 -14.55
CA PHE A 97 -5.88 6.47 -13.38
C PHE A 97 -4.52 7.07 -13.74
N LEU A 98 -4.08 6.98 -15.01
CA LEU A 98 -2.76 7.45 -15.44
C LEU A 98 -2.45 8.89 -15.04
N PRO A 99 -3.37 9.87 -15.10
CA PRO A 99 -3.09 11.22 -14.63
C PRO A 99 -2.66 11.28 -13.16
N LEU A 100 -3.32 10.52 -12.28
CA LEU A 100 -2.99 10.46 -10.84
C LEU A 100 -1.69 9.68 -10.60
N VAL A 101 -1.45 8.62 -11.38
CA VAL A 101 -0.19 7.86 -11.33
C VAL A 101 0.96 8.79 -11.70
N TYR A 102 0.86 9.51 -12.82
CA TYR A 102 1.88 10.47 -13.23
C TYR A 102 2.10 11.57 -12.20
N GLU A 103 1.03 12.10 -11.58
CA GLU A 103 1.15 13.09 -10.50
C GLU A 103 2.00 12.56 -9.32
N VAL A 104 1.69 11.35 -8.84
CA VAL A 104 2.44 10.74 -7.73
C VAL A 104 3.90 10.50 -8.11
N PHE A 105 4.17 9.89 -9.27
CA PHE A 105 5.54 9.60 -9.70
C PHE A 105 6.33 10.84 -10.16
N SER A 106 5.67 11.96 -10.44
CA SER A 106 6.33 13.26 -10.70
C SER A 106 6.67 14.01 -9.42
N THR A 107 6.19 13.54 -8.26
CA THR A 107 6.59 14.11 -6.97
C THR A 107 8.09 13.92 -6.80
N PRO A 108 8.86 14.97 -6.46
CA PRO A 108 10.28 14.83 -6.19
C PRO A 108 10.53 13.70 -5.19
N ALA A 109 11.16 12.62 -5.65
CA ALA A 109 11.41 11.44 -4.85
C ALA A 109 12.15 11.85 -3.57
N TYR A 110 11.52 11.67 -2.41
CA TYR A 110 12.09 12.02 -1.11
C TYR A 110 12.16 10.80 -0.20
N MET A 111 12.94 10.93 0.87
CA MET A 111 12.98 9.94 1.94
C MET A 111 12.52 10.61 3.22
N PHE A 112 11.44 10.07 3.77
CA PHE A 112 10.81 10.54 5.01
C PHE A 112 11.70 10.40 6.25
N ASP A 113 12.92 9.90 6.09
CA ASP A 113 13.90 9.84 7.16
C ASP A 113 14.84 11.05 7.02
N ALA A 114 14.89 11.88 8.06
CA ALA A 114 15.68 13.12 8.05
C ALA A 114 17.16 12.84 7.80
N ASP A 115 17.61 11.65 8.19
CA ASP A 115 18.98 11.16 8.09
C ASP A 115 19.23 10.31 6.84
N ASN A 116 18.27 10.27 5.89
CA ASN A 116 18.42 9.35 4.77
C ASN A 116 19.52 9.79 3.78
N PRO A 117 20.57 8.96 3.58
CA PRO A 117 21.74 9.36 2.79
C PRO A 117 21.44 9.69 1.33
N LYS A 118 20.40 9.11 0.72
CA LYS A 118 20.02 9.43 -0.68
C LYS A 118 19.18 10.71 -0.83
N LYS A 119 18.87 11.45 0.26
CA LYS A 119 18.18 12.76 0.20
C LYS A 119 18.96 13.78 -0.65
N MET A 120 20.27 13.58 -0.76
CA MET A 120 21.19 14.40 -1.57
C MET A 120 21.27 13.96 -3.04
N ALA A 121 20.74 12.78 -3.40
CA ALA A 121 20.68 12.30 -4.77
C ALA A 121 19.43 12.88 -5.45
N SER A 122 19.46 14.17 -5.75
CA SER A 122 18.42 14.81 -6.57
C SER A 122 18.46 14.21 -7.98
N PHE A 123 17.39 13.53 -8.38
CA PHE A 123 17.15 13.10 -9.76
C PHE A 123 16.82 14.26 -10.71
N ALA A 124 16.92 15.53 -10.27
CA ALA A 124 16.60 16.71 -11.08
C ALA A 124 17.48 16.92 -12.33
N ASN A 125 18.38 15.99 -12.65
CA ASN A 125 19.26 16.02 -13.82
C ASN A 125 19.27 14.71 -14.63
N LEU A 126 18.27 13.84 -14.49
CA LEU A 126 18.01 12.72 -15.40
C LEU A 126 16.69 12.95 -16.14
#